data_AF-A0A2H9LU77-F1
#
_entry.id   AF-A0A2H9LU77-F1
#
_cell.length_a   1.000
_cell.length_b   1.000
_cell.length_c   1.000
_cell.angle_alpha   90.00
_cell.angle_beta   90.00
_cell.angle_gamma   90.00
#
_symmetry.space_group_name_H-M   'P 1'
#
loop_
_entity.id
_entity.type
_entity.pdbx_description
1 polymer ?
#
loop_
_entity_poly.entity_id
_entity_poly.type
_entity_poly.pdbx_seq_one_letter_code
_entity_poly.pdbx_strand_id
1 'polypeptide(L)' 'MRNLIFALNSDGFNTLACCCGHGKYPMSIIYKTPEGKIVELLSGIEIPRKRRFYFKDANGYSFVPELILKKDL' A
#
# COMPACT_ATOMS: atom_id res chain seq x y z
N MET A 1 2.09 -7.43 10.65
CA MET A 1 1.13 -6.47 10.06
C MET A 1 0.00 -6.06 10.99
N ARG A 2 -0.73 -6.98 11.64
CA ARG A 2 -1.90 -6.62 12.47
C ARG A 2 -1.62 -5.53 13.53
N ASN A 3 -0.56 -5.68 14.31
CA ASN A 3 -0.21 -4.69 15.36
C ASN A 3 0.19 -3.32 14.78
N LEU A 4 0.90 -3.32 13.65
CA LEU A 4 1.27 -2.09 12.94
C LEU A 4 0.02 -1.36 12.42
N ILE A 5 -0.92 -2.08 11.80
CA ILE A 5 -2.17 -1.50 11.33
C ILE A 5 -3.00 -0.97 12.50
N PHE A 6 -3.05 -1.68 13.62
CA PHE A 6 -3.73 -1.19 14.81
C PHE A 6 -3.13 0.13 15.29
N ALA A 7 -1.81 0.19 15.48
CA ALA A 7 -1.12 1.41 15.91
C ALA A 7 -1.34 2.58 14.96
N LEU A 8 -1.25 2.36 13.64
CA LEU A 8 -1.50 3.39 12.63
C LEU A 8 -2.93 3.93 12.68
N ASN A 9 -3.94 3.05 12.77
CA ASN A 9 -5.32 3.52 12.87
C ASN A 9 -5.57 4.28 14.19
N SER A 10 -4.93 3.87 15.29
CA SER A 10 -4.98 4.61 16.56
C SER A 10 -4.34 6.00 16.47
N ASP A 11 -3.36 6.18 15.58
CA ASP A 11 -2.71 7.46 15.28
C ASP A 11 -3.46 8.28 14.20
N GLY A 12 -4.66 7.84 13.79
CA GLY A 12 -5.52 8.57 12.85
C GLY A 12 -5.34 8.21 11.38
N PHE A 13 -4.47 7.25 11.04
CA PHE A 13 -4.36 6.76 9.66
C PHE A 13 -5.51 5.81 9.32
N ASN A 14 -6.38 6.21 8.38
CA ASN A 14 -7.41 5.32 7.85
C ASN A 14 -6.79 4.28 6.89
N THR A 15 -6.29 3.17 7.43
CA THR A 15 -5.64 2.13 6.63
C THR A 15 -6.68 1.34 5.84
N LEU A 16 -6.51 1.27 4.52
CA LEU A 16 -7.41 0.54 3.61
C LEU A 16 -6.93 -0.88 3.31
N ALA A 17 -5.62 -1.07 3.12
CA ALA A 17 -5.05 -2.37 2.82
C ALA A 17 -3.54 -2.39 3.08
N CYS A 18 -2.97 -3.56 3.36
CA CYS A 18 -1.52 -3.69 3.57
C CYS A 18 -0.98 -5.05 3.11
N CYS A 19 0.29 -5.08 2.75
CA CYS A 19 1.01 -6.29 2.38
C CYS A 19 2.48 -6.17 2.78
N CYS A 20 3.07 -7.24 3.31
CA CYS A 20 4.49 -7.28 3.64
C CYS A 20 5.40 -7.50 2.42
N GLY A 21 4.85 -7.63 1.20
CA GLY A 21 5.60 -7.82 -0.03
C GLY A 21 6.28 -9.20 -0.19
N HIS A 22 6.22 -10.04 0.85
CA HIS A 22 6.74 -11.42 0.91
C HIS A 22 8.16 -11.58 0.34
N GLY A 23 9.02 -10.58 0.53
CA GLY A 23 10.42 -10.60 0.11
C GLY A 23 10.69 -10.31 -1.37
N LYS A 24 9.67 -10.22 -2.23
CA LYS A 24 9.82 -9.89 -3.66
C LYS A 24 9.52 -8.43 -3.98
N TYR A 25 8.42 -7.92 -3.44
CA TYR A 25 7.97 -6.54 -3.67
C TYR A 25 8.13 -5.70 -2.40
N PRO A 26 8.21 -4.36 -2.51
CA PRO A 26 8.21 -3.50 -1.34
C PRO A 26 6.99 -3.79 -0.45
N MET A 27 7.19 -3.70 0.85
CA MET A 27 6.06 -3.57 1.78
C MET A 27 5.22 -2.36 1.37
N SER A 28 3.91 -2.48 1.50
CA SER A 28 2.99 -1.38 1.21
C SER A 28 1.88 -1.29 2.24
N ILE A 29 1.60 -0.07 2.68
CA ILE A 29 0.46 0.26 3.55
C ILE A 29 -0.31 1.36 2.85
N ILE A 30 -1.52 1.02 2.41
CA ILE A 30 -2.39 1.94 1.68
C ILE A 30 -3.35 2.55 2.67
N TYR A 31 -3.39 3.86 2.72
CA TYR A 31 -4.27 4.60 3.61
C TYR A 31 -4.99 5.73 2.86
N LYS A 32 -6.08 6.21 3.45
CA LYS A 32 -6.83 7.36 2.98
C LYS A 32 -6.46 8.59 3.82
N THR A 33 -6.04 9.67 3.17
CA THR A 33 -5.74 10.94 3.84
C THR A 33 -7.02 11.66 4.27
N PRO A 34 -6.95 12.65 5.19
CA PRO A 34 -8.09 13.48 5.55
C PRO A 34 -8.75 14.19 4.36
N GLU A 35 -7.95 14.59 3.37
CA GLU A 35 -8.40 15.24 2.13
C GLU A 35 -9.03 14.25 1.13
N GLY A 36 -9.05 12.96 1.48
CA GLY A 36 -9.70 11.91 0.71
C GLY A 36 -8.83 11.25 -0.35
N LYS A 37 -7.54 11.59 -0.43
CA LYS A 37 -6.58 10.94 -1.32
C LYS A 37 -6.23 9.54 -0.82
N ILE A 38 -5.88 8.65 -1.73
CA ILE A 38 -5.39 7.30 -1.39
C ILE A 38 -3.91 7.26 -1.71
N VAL A 39 -3.09 6.92 -0.71
CA VAL A 39 -1.64 7.03 -0.79
C VAL A 39 -1.01 5.78 -0.18
N GLU A 40 0.13 5.37 -0.72
CA GLU A 40 1.00 4.40 -0.05
C GLU A 40 1.89 5.12 0.97
N LEU A 41 1.88 4.65 2.21
CA LEU A 41 2.46 5.32 3.36
C LEU A 41 3.98 5.51 3.25
N LEU A 42 4.70 4.50 2.76
CA LEU A 42 6.17 4.50 2.78
C LEU A 42 6.76 5.33 1.63
N SER A 43 6.17 5.24 0.44
CA SER A 43 6.66 5.91 -0.76
C SER A 43 5.99 7.26 -1.03
N GLY A 44 4.88 7.56 -0.35
CA GLY A 44 4.05 8.75 -0.61
C GLY A 44 3.38 8.75 -1.99
N ILE A 45 3.38 7.62 -2.70
CA ILE A 45 2.81 7.53 -4.05
C ILE A 45 1.28 7.54 -3.93
N GLU A 46 0.65 8.51 -4.59
CA GLU A 46 -0.80 8.55 -4.73
C GLU A 46 -1.27 7.40 -5.63
N ILE A 47 -2.26 6.64 -5.16
CA ILE A 47 -2.87 5.52 -5.88
C ILE A 47 -4.20 6.00 -6.45
N PRO A 48 -4.35 6.08 -7.79
CA PRO A 48 -5.52 6.69 -8.43
C PRO A 48 -6.81 5.87 -8.30
N ARG A 49 -6.71 4.61 -7.85
CA ARG A 49 -7.86 3.69 -7.73
C ARG A 49 -8.39 3.61 -6.31
N LYS A 50 -9.69 3.35 -6.17
CA LYS A 50 -10.40 3.29 -4.87
C LYS A 50 -10.44 1.90 -4.20
N ARG A 51 -10.15 0.83 -4.95
CA ARG A 51 -10.27 -0.57 -4.49
C ARG A 51 -9.36 -1.47 -5.29
N ARG A 52 -9.23 -2.74 -4.86
CA ARG A 52 -8.40 -3.78 -5.51
C ARG A 52 -6.97 -3.29 -5.73
N PHE A 53 -6.33 -2.92 -4.63
CA PHE A 53 -5.02 -2.30 -4.66
C PHE A 53 -3.88 -3.24 -5.05
N TYR A 54 -4.07 -4.54 -4.84
CA TYR A 54 -3.05 -5.56 -5.09
C TYR A 54 -3.36 -6.35 -6.34
N PHE A 55 -2.33 -6.60 -7.13
CA PHE A 55 -2.29 -7.50 -8.26
C PHE A 55 -1.40 -8.68 -7.89
N LYS A 56 -1.68 -9.85 -8.47
CA LYS A 56 -0.81 -11.02 -8.34
C LYS A 56 0.06 -11.15 -9.57
N ASP A 57 1.33 -11.45 -9.37
CA ASP A 57 2.22 -11.86 -10.46
C ASP A 57 2.00 -13.34 -10.84
N ALA A 58 2.76 -13.83 -11.81
CA ALA A 58 2.71 -15.23 -12.27
C ALA A 58 3.04 -16.26 -11.17
N ASN A 59 3.77 -15.85 -10.12
CA ASN A 59 4.15 -16.69 -8.99
C ASN A 59 3.19 -16.51 -7.79
N GLY A 60 2.13 -15.72 -7.94
CA GLY A 60 1.11 -15.48 -6.91
C GLY A 60 1.46 -14.39 -5.88
N TYR A 61 2.57 -13.67 -6.03
CA TYR A 61 2.97 -12.59 -5.12
C TYR A 61 2.15 -11.34 -5.37
N SER A 62 1.61 -10.78 -4.29
CA SER A 62 0.83 -9.54 -4.31
C SER A 62 1.72 -8.30 -4.41
N PHE A 63 1.37 -7.37 -5.29
CA PHE A 63 2.08 -6.10 -5.45
C PHE A 63 1.12 -4.95 -5.83
N VAL A 64 1.59 -3.72 -5.67
CA VAL A 64 0.92 -2.50 -6.12
C VAL A 64 1.66 -1.99 -7.37
N PRO A 65 1.06 -2.03 -8.57
CA PRO A 65 1.71 -1.62 -9.83
C PRO A 65 2.44 -0.27 -9.77
N GLU A 66 1.81 0.72 -9.13
CA GLU A 66 2.33 2.08 -9.00
C GLU A 66 3.67 2.15 -8.25
N LEU A 67 3.97 1.17 -7.38
CA LEU A 67 5.21 1.10 -6.62
C LEU A 67 6.35 0.42 -7.39
N ILE A 68 6.02 -0.33 -8.44
CA ILE A 68 7.02 -1.00 -9.28
C ILE A 68 7.43 -0.09 -10.44
N LEU A 69 6.45 0.57 -11.07
CA LEU A 69 6.67 1.38 -12.27
C LEU A 69 7.54 2.64 -12.04
N LYS A 70 7.75 3.04 -10.78
CA LYS A 70 8.55 4.22 -10.41
C LYS A 70 9.97 3.92 -9.92
N LYS A 71 10.42 2.65 -9.95
CA LYS A 71 11.79 2.29 -9.54
C LYS A 71 12.87 2.59 -10.59
N ASP A 72 12.49 2.99 -11.80
CA ASP A 72 13.40 3.24 -12.92
C ASP A 72 13.64 4.75 -13.22
N LEU A 73 13.51 5.63 -12.21
CA LEU A 73 13.87 7.05 -12.30
C LEU A 73 14.94 7.41 -11.27
#